data_AF-A0A2E8TI31-F1
#
_entry.id   AF-A0A2E8TI31-F1
#
_cell.length_a   1.000
_cell.length_b   1.000
_cell.length_c   1.000
_cell.angle_alpha   90.00
_cell.angle_beta   90.00
_cell.angle_gamma   90.00
#
_symmetry.space_group_name_H-M   'P 1'
#
loop_
_entity.id
_entity.type
_entity.pdbx_description
1 polymer ?
#
loop_
_entity_poly.entity_id
_entity_poly.type
_entity_poly.pdbx_seq_one_letter_code
_entity_poly.pdbx_strand_id
1 'polypeptide(L)'
;MKDNKIIITNDGSHTIYSSKFKESYHSLNGSISESIHVFIKNGLKAIYKENINILEVGFGTGLNALLTIINNKKKKINFHTIEKYPIAKEIYKKLNYCEKLKIKENILVDLHDKSWNKPHDINKHFTFHKHLTSVQKLSINLRFDIIYYDAFSPKKDNKMWS
;
A
#
# COMPACT_ATOMS: atom_id res chain seq x y z
N MET A 1 6.75 14.42 -12.05
CA MET A 1 5.71 13.38 -11.99
C MET A 1 4.56 13.75 -12.93
N LYS A 2 4.84 13.99 -14.23
CA LYS A 2 3.88 14.73 -15.07
C LYS A 2 2.79 13.91 -15.75
N ASP A 3 2.77 12.58 -15.68
CA ASP A 3 1.64 11.80 -16.24
C ASP A 3 1.32 10.55 -15.41
N ASN A 4 0.81 10.73 -14.19
CA ASN A 4 0.05 9.68 -13.50
C ASN A 4 -1.42 9.81 -13.92
N LYS A 5 -1.99 8.77 -14.53
CA LYS A 5 -3.40 8.77 -14.98
C LYS A 5 -4.18 7.71 -14.24
N ILE A 6 -5.34 8.09 -13.69
CA ILE A 6 -6.26 7.13 -13.08
C ILE A 6 -6.95 6.35 -14.18
N ILE A 7 -7.00 5.03 -14.04
CA ILE A 7 -7.69 4.10 -14.94
C ILE A 7 -8.56 3.16 -14.11
N ILE A 8 -9.64 2.65 -14.71
CA ILE A 8 -10.57 1.73 -14.06
C ILE A 8 -10.18 0.29 -14.42
N THR A 9 -10.09 -0.59 -13.41
CA THR A 9 -9.81 -2.02 -13.57
C THR A 9 -11.10 -2.83 -13.72
N ASN A 10 -11.02 -4.11 -14.09
CA ASN A 10 -12.21 -4.94 -14.37
C ASN A 10 -13.12 -5.15 -13.14
N ASP A 11 -12.60 -5.07 -11.92
CA ASP A 11 -13.41 -5.08 -10.69
C ASP A 11 -14.03 -3.71 -10.34
N GLY A 12 -13.86 -2.73 -11.23
CA GLY A 12 -14.32 -1.35 -11.11
C GLY A 12 -13.55 -0.50 -10.11
N SER A 13 -12.46 -1.00 -9.53
CA SER A 13 -11.56 -0.17 -8.71
C SER A 13 -10.60 0.64 -9.57
N HIS A 14 -10.07 1.73 -9.03
CA HIS A 14 -9.07 2.54 -9.71
C HIS A 14 -7.68 1.90 -9.62
N THR A 15 -6.87 2.05 -10.65
CA THR A 15 -5.41 2.00 -10.52
C THR A 15 -4.82 3.25 -11.17
N ILE A 16 -3.50 3.43 -11.05
CA ILE A 16 -2.78 4.53 -11.65
C ILE A 16 -1.86 3.96 -12.71
N TYR A 17 -1.83 4.56 -13.89
CA TYR A 17 -0.79 4.33 -14.88
C TYR A 17 0.37 5.28 -14.64
N SER A 18 1.57 4.74 -14.42
CA SER A 18 2.81 5.50 -14.32
C SER A 18 3.47 5.59 -15.69
N SER A 19 3.48 6.78 -16.29
CA SER A 19 4.29 7.07 -17.49
C SER A 19 5.77 6.79 -17.30
N LYS A 20 6.29 7.00 -16.08
CA LYS A 20 7.70 6.79 -15.73
C LYS A 20 8.11 5.33 -15.85
N PHE A 21 7.28 4.42 -15.35
CA PHE A 21 7.54 2.98 -15.37
C PHE A 21 6.88 2.28 -16.57
N LYS A 22 6.02 3.01 -17.29
CA LYS A 22 5.17 2.50 -18.38
C LYS A 22 4.35 1.28 -17.93
N GLU A 23 3.82 1.34 -16.70
CA GLU A 23 3.14 0.24 -16.01
C GLU A 23 2.06 0.80 -15.08
N SER A 24 0.99 0.03 -14.86
CA SER A 24 -0.03 0.34 -13.87
C SER A 24 0.41 -0.10 -12.48
N TYR A 25 -0.03 0.61 -11.44
CA TYR A 25 0.31 0.27 -10.06
C TYR A 25 -0.29 -1.08 -9.61
N HIS A 26 -1.39 -1.51 -10.23
CA HIS A 26 -2.00 -2.82 -9.98
C HIS A 26 -2.45 -3.45 -11.30
N SER A 27 -2.85 -4.72 -11.26
CA SER A 27 -3.41 -5.43 -12.40
C SER A 27 -4.68 -4.78 -12.93
N LEU A 28 -4.80 -4.74 -14.26
CA LEU A 28 -6.03 -4.32 -14.94
C LEU A 28 -7.20 -5.28 -14.68
N ASN A 29 -6.92 -6.51 -14.24
CA ASN A 29 -7.95 -7.48 -13.87
C ASN A 29 -8.68 -7.11 -12.57
N GLY A 30 -8.11 -6.25 -11.73
CA GLY A 30 -8.78 -5.74 -10.53
C GLY A 30 -7.83 -5.42 -9.39
N SER A 31 -7.69 -4.14 -9.05
CA SER A 31 -6.76 -3.71 -7.98
C SER A 31 -7.15 -4.30 -6.63
N ILE A 32 -8.43 -4.18 -6.25
CA ILE A 32 -8.94 -4.66 -4.96
C ILE A 32 -8.90 -6.19 -4.93
N SER A 33 -9.39 -6.83 -5.99
CA SER A 33 -9.50 -8.29 -6.04
C SER A 33 -8.13 -8.98 -5.95
N GLU A 34 -7.15 -8.47 -6.70
CA GLU A 34 -5.77 -8.94 -6.65
C GLU A 34 -5.16 -8.73 -5.26
N SER A 35 -5.26 -7.52 -4.71
CA SER A 35 -4.66 -7.19 -3.41
C SER A 35 -5.27 -7.99 -2.25
N ILE A 36 -6.59 -8.25 -2.30
CA ILE A 36 -7.25 -9.16 -1.35
C ILE A 36 -6.69 -10.57 -1.47
N HIS A 37 -6.49 -11.08 -2.68
CA HIS A 37 -5.98 -12.42 -2.88
C HIS A 37 -4.52 -12.54 -2.42
N VAL A 38 -3.64 -11.66 -2.90
CA VAL A 38 -2.20 -11.75 -2.66
C VAL A 38 -1.86 -11.38 -1.22
N PHE A 39 -2.17 -10.15 -0.80
CA PHE A 39 -1.66 -9.62 0.47
C PHE A 39 -2.54 -9.97 1.66
N ILE A 40 -3.86 -9.97 1.49
CA ILE A 40 -4.77 -10.24 2.62
C ILE A 40 -4.95 -11.74 2.86
N LYS A 41 -5.33 -12.52 1.83
CA LYS A 41 -5.60 -13.95 1.98
C LYS A 41 -4.30 -14.74 2.21
N ASN A 42 -3.30 -14.54 1.36
CA ASN A 42 -2.03 -15.30 1.43
C ASN A 42 -0.97 -14.64 2.34
N GLY A 43 -1.21 -13.42 2.83
CA GLY A 43 -0.36 -12.76 3.84
C GLY A 43 -1.06 -12.66 5.18
N LEU A 44 -1.80 -11.57 5.42
CA LEU A 44 -2.36 -11.21 6.73
C LEU A 44 -3.19 -12.32 7.40
N LYS A 45 -4.00 -13.04 6.62
CA LYS A 45 -4.88 -14.11 7.12
C LYS A 45 -4.16 -15.45 7.28
N ALA A 46 -3.04 -15.66 6.60
CA ALA A 46 -2.25 -16.89 6.67
C ALA A 46 -1.37 -16.96 7.94
N ILE A 47 -1.09 -15.83 8.58
CA ILE A 47 -0.27 -15.79 9.80
C ILE A 47 -1.10 -15.96 11.09
N TYR A 48 -0.59 -16.81 11.99
CA TYR A 48 -1.13 -17.06 13.33
C TYR A 48 -0.27 -16.36 14.40
N LYS A 49 -0.32 -15.02 14.42
CA LYS A 49 0.39 -14.18 15.39
C LYS A 49 -0.47 -12.99 15.78
N GLU A 50 -0.42 -12.55 17.03
CA GLU A 50 -1.21 -11.42 17.53
C GLU A 50 -0.53 -10.07 17.29
N ASN A 51 0.79 -9.98 17.48
CA ASN A 51 1.59 -8.77 17.24
C ASN A 51 2.41 -8.97 15.97
N ILE A 52 2.13 -8.18 14.93
CA ILE A 52 2.69 -8.40 13.59
C ILE A 52 3.39 -7.14 13.12
N ASN A 53 4.62 -7.28 12.68
CA ASN A 53 5.33 -6.27 11.91
C ASN A 53 5.16 -6.58 10.41
N ILE A 54 4.61 -5.63 9.65
CA ILE A 54 4.45 -5.75 8.20
C ILE A 54 5.35 -4.73 7.52
N LEU A 55 6.09 -5.15 6.50
CA LEU A 55 6.79 -4.24 5.59
C LEU A 55 6.12 -4.27 4.22
N GLU A 56 5.74 -3.12 3.70
CA GLU A 56 5.35 -2.92 2.31
C GLU A 56 6.47 -2.21 1.54
N VAL A 57 6.83 -2.77 0.39
CA VAL A 57 7.77 -2.15 -0.54
C VAL A 57 6.97 -1.50 -1.66
N GLY A 58 6.83 -0.18 -1.61
CA GLY A 58 5.99 0.60 -2.51
C GLY A 58 4.64 0.93 -1.88
N PHE A 59 4.54 2.09 -1.21
CA PHE A 59 3.25 2.55 -0.67
C PHE A 59 2.23 2.77 -1.79
N GLY A 60 2.69 3.35 -2.90
CA GLY A 60 1.90 3.59 -4.09
C GLY A 60 0.53 4.17 -3.76
N THR A 61 -0.51 3.50 -4.23
CA THR A 61 -1.89 3.96 -4.08
C THR A 61 -2.40 3.95 -2.62
N GLY A 62 -1.72 3.26 -1.70
CA GLY A 62 -2.14 3.04 -0.32
C GLY A 62 -3.16 1.90 -0.14
N LEU A 63 -3.44 1.12 -1.20
CA LEU A 63 -4.47 0.10 -1.21
C LEU A 63 -4.19 -1.03 -0.19
N ASN A 64 -2.97 -1.57 -0.13
CA ASN A 64 -2.71 -2.70 0.78
C ASN A 64 -2.76 -2.26 2.25
N ALA A 65 -2.31 -1.05 2.57
CA ALA A 65 -2.46 -0.48 3.91
C ALA A 65 -3.95 -0.37 4.30
N LEU A 66 -4.78 0.20 3.42
CA LEU A 66 -6.23 0.31 3.62
C LEU A 66 -6.88 -1.07 3.80
N LEU A 67 -6.57 -2.03 2.92
CA LEU A 67 -7.12 -3.38 2.98
C LEU A 67 -6.68 -4.12 4.25
N THR A 68 -5.44 -3.89 4.70
CA THR A 68 -4.94 -4.48 5.95
C THR A 68 -5.69 -3.94 7.15
N ILE A 69 -5.96 -2.63 7.20
CA ILE A 69 -6.76 -2.01 8.27
C ILE A 69 -8.15 -2.64 8.35
N ILE A 70 -8.89 -2.70 7.24
CA ILE A 70 -10.28 -3.17 7.26
C ILE A 70 -10.42 -4.70 7.42
N ASN A 71 -9.40 -5.46 7.04
CA ASN A 71 -9.40 -6.91 7.22
C ASN A 71 -8.77 -7.35 8.55
N ASN A 72 -8.20 -6.41 9.32
CA ASN A 72 -7.69 -6.68 10.65
C ASN A 72 -8.77 -6.47 11.71
N LYS A 73 -9.17 -7.55 12.39
CA LYS A 73 -10.17 -7.47 13.47
C LYS A 73 -9.57 -7.24 14.86
N LYS A 74 -8.36 -7.77 15.13
CA LYS A 74 -7.84 -7.91 16.49
C LYS A 74 -6.31 -7.87 16.62
N LYS A 75 -5.55 -8.13 15.55
CA LYS A 75 -4.08 -8.21 15.61
C LYS A 75 -3.52 -6.81 15.83
N LYS A 76 -2.52 -6.67 16.70
CA LYS A 76 -1.74 -5.43 16.80
C LYS A 76 -0.75 -5.41 15.64
N ILE A 77 -0.97 -4.52 14.70
CA ILE A 77 -0.16 -4.39 13.48
C ILE A 77 0.68 -3.14 13.58
N ASN A 78 1.99 -3.32 13.42
CA ASN A 78 2.93 -2.24 13.15
C ASN A 78 3.29 -2.30 11.66
N PHE A 79 2.69 -1.41 10.87
CA PHE A 79 2.76 -1.41 9.42
C PHE A 79 3.78 -0.37 8.95
N HIS A 80 4.84 -0.84 8.31
CA HIS A 80 5.85 -0.02 7.67
C HIS A 80 5.67 -0.08 6.15
N THR A 81 5.78 1.07 5.48
CA THR A 81 5.78 1.13 4.01
C THR A 81 6.86 2.07 3.50
N ILE A 82 7.45 1.73 2.36
CA ILE A 82 8.52 2.51 1.73
C ILE A 82 7.98 3.12 0.44
N GLU A 83 8.22 4.41 0.24
CA GLU A 83 7.90 5.09 -1.01
C GLU A 83 9.00 6.06 -1.39
N LYS A 84 9.40 6.02 -2.67
CA LYS A 84 10.42 6.91 -3.22
C LYS A 84 9.80 8.06 -4.02
N TYR A 85 8.63 7.84 -4.61
CA TYR A 85 7.96 8.77 -5.49
C TYR A 85 6.47 8.88 -5.13
N PRO A 86 6.12 9.59 -4.03
CA PRO A 86 4.75 9.73 -3.57
C PRO A 86 3.79 10.25 -4.63
N ILE A 87 2.57 9.72 -4.65
CA ILE A 87 1.51 10.22 -5.53
C ILE A 87 1.03 11.59 -5.05
N ALA A 88 0.77 12.49 -5.99
CA ALA A 88 0.29 13.83 -5.70
C ALA A 88 -1.15 13.83 -5.13
N LYS A 89 -1.46 14.81 -4.29
CA LYS A 89 -2.71 14.89 -3.51
C LYS A 89 -3.97 14.92 -4.36
N GLU A 90 -3.90 15.61 -5.48
CA GLU A 90 -4.95 15.71 -6.48
C GLU A 90 -5.29 14.36 -7.15
N ILE A 91 -4.38 13.39 -7.11
CA ILE A 91 -4.59 12.05 -7.66
C ILE A 91 -5.17 11.12 -6.59
N TYR A 92 -4.54 10.98 -5.42
CA TYR A 92 -5.02 10.00 -4.44
C TYR A 92 -6.40 10.35 -3.87
N LYS A 93 -6.78 11.64 -3.84
CA LYS A 93 -8.13 12.07 -3.46
C LYS A 93 -9.24 11.56 -4.40
N LYS A 94 -8.88 11.18 -5.63
CA LYS A 94 -9.82 10.68 -6.66
C LYS A 94 -9.87 9.15 -6.72
N LEU A 95 -9.08 8.45 -5.91
CA LEU A 95 -9.12 6.99 -5.86
C LEU A 95 -10.42 6.52 -5.20
N ASN A 96 -11.09 5.55 -5.82
CA ASN A 96 -12.44 5.12 -5.43
C ASN A 96 -12.45 3.93 -4.44
N TYR A 97 -11.33 3.62 -3.77
CA TYR A 97 -11.25 2.42 -2.94
C TYR A 97 -12.23 2.44 -1.77
N CYS A 98 -12.33 3.55 -1.03
CA CYS A 98 -13.28 3.66 0.08
C CYS A 98 -14.72 3.51 -0.41
N GLU A 99 -15.07 4.09 -1.56
CA GLU A 99 -16.40 3.93 -2.18
C GLU A 99 -16.69 2.47 -2.53
N LYS A 100 -15.78 1.82 -3.27
CA LYS A 100 -15.91 0.41 -3.69
C LYS A 100 -15.98 -0.56 -2.52
N LEU A 101 -15.28 -0.26 -1.42
CA LEU A 101 -15.26 -1.05 -0.20
C LEU A 101 -16.35 -0.65 0.80
N LYS A 102 -17.20 0.34 0.46
CA LYS A 102 -18.28 0.88 1.31
C LYS A 102 -17.78 1.38 2.67
N ILE A 103 -16.59 1.97 2.71
CA ILE A 103 -15.98 2.58 3.88
C ILE A 103 -16.44 4.04 3.94
N LYS A 104 -17.14 4.43 5.01
CA LYS A 104 -17.70 5.78 5.17
C LYS A 104 -16.62 6.85 5.38
N GLU A 105 -15.57 6.51 6.12
CA GLU A 105 -14.46 7.41 6.40
C GLU A 105 -13.42 7.33 5.28
N ASN A 106 -12.87 8.47 4.89
CA ASN A 106 -11.82 8.50 3.87
C ASN A 106 -10.44 8.18 4.46
N ILE A 107 -10.34 6.99 5.08
CA ILE A 107 -9.12 6.45 5.70
C ILE A 107 -7.96 6.49 4.70
N LEU A 108 -8.23 6.28 3.41
CA LEU A 108 -7.22 6.35 2.36
C LEU A 108 -6.55 7.73 2.31
N VAL A 109 -7.34 8.81 2.24
CA VAL A 109 -6.80 10.17 2.21
C VAL A 109 -6.04 10.47 3.50
N ASP A 110 -6.53 10.03 4.65
CA ASP A 110 -5.86 10.20 5.94
C ASP A 110 -4.48 9.54 5.97
N LEU A 111 -4.35 8.31 5.44
CA LEU A 111 -3.06 7.61 5.32
C LEU A 111 -2.07 8.39 4.44
N HIS A 112 -2.55 8.92 3.32
CA HIS A 112 -1.74 9.75 2.42
C HIS A 112 -1.34 11.09 3.04
N ASP A 113 -2.20 11.67 3.89
CA ASP A 113 -1.94 12.96 4.55
C ASP A 113 -1.06 12.84 5.81
N LYS A 114 -0.87 11.63 6.38
CA LYS A 114 0.09 11.44 7.49
C LYS A 114 1.50 11.91 7.12
N SER A 115 2.25 12.40 8.10
CA SER A 115 3.63 12.83 7.87
C SER A 115 4.57 11.63 7.63
N TRP A 116 5.59 11.86 6.81
CA TRP A 116 6.63 10.87 6.50
C TRP A 116 7.60 10.68 7.68
N ASN A 117 8.20 9.49 7.75
CA ASN A 117 9.27 9.11 8.68
C ASN A 117 8.88 9.28 10.16
N LYS A 118 7.59 9.17 10.46
CA LYS A 118 7.03 9.19 11.81
C LYS A 118 5.94 8.12 11.93
N PRO A 119 5.82 7.46 13.10
CA PRO A 119 4.71 6.55 13.37
C PRO A 119 3.42 7.34 13.66
N HIS A 120 2.29 6.78 13.24
CA HIS A 120 0.95 7.31 13.50
C HIS A 120 0.02 6.17 13.91
N ASP A 121 -0.65 6.30 15.05
CA ASP A 121 -1.72 5.37 15.42
C ASP A 121 -2.97 5.69 14.60
N ILE A 122 -3.42 4.72 13.80
CA ILE A 122 -4.65 4.83 13.02
C ILE A 122 -5.84 4.38 13.86
N ASN A 123 -5.66 3.33 14.66
CA ASN A 123 -6.59 2.87 15.67
C ASN A 123 -5.82 2.04 16.73
N LYS A 124 -6.53 1.55 17.74
CA LYS A 124 -5.95 0.75 18.86
C LYS A 124 -5.15 -0.49 18.45
N HIS A 125 -5.27 -0.94 17.21
CA HIS A 125 -4.67 -2.17 16.68
C HIS A 125 -3.75 -1.92 15.47
N PHE A 126 -3.54 -0.66 15.06
CA PHE A 126 -2.81 -0.36 13.83
C PHE A 126 -1.97 0.91 13.96
N THR A 127 -0.65 0.73 14.02
CA THR A 127 0.34 1.81 13.92
C THR A 127 0.89 1.82 12.49
N PHE A 128 0.87 2.98 11.85
CA PHE A 128 1.27 3.18 10.46
C PHE A 128 2.53 4.04 10.38
N HIS A 129 3.52 3.60 9.60
CA HIS A 129 4.76 4.30 9.38
C HIS A 129 5.14 4.25 7.90
N LYS A 130 5.11 5.40 7.23
CA LYS A 130 5.58 5.52 5.84
C LYS A 130 6.91 6.24 5.74
N HIS A 131 7.82 5.65 4.97
CA HIS A 131 9.21 6.08 4.83
C HIS A 131 9.43 6.68 3.45
N LEU A 132 9.85 7.94 3.39
CA LEU A 132 10.19 8.60 2.12
C LEU A 132 11.63 8.28 1.74
N THR A 133 11.85 7.06 1.27
CA THR A 133 13.19 6.54 0.96
C THR A 133 13.12 5.43 -0.09
N SER A 134 14.27 4.88 -0.48
CA SER A 134 14.34 3.66 -1.27
C SER A 134 14.66 2.45 -0.39
N VAL A 135 14.29 1.25 -0.84
CA VAL A 135 14.54 0.01 -0.07
C VAL A 135 16.01 -0.17 0.29
N GLN A 136 16.94 0.21 -0.59
CA GLN A 136 18.39 0.10 -0.38
C GLN A 136 18.94 1.07 0.69
N LYS A 137 18.19 2.14 1.00
CA LYS A 137 18.55 3.14 2.01
C LYS A 137 17.74 2.98 3.29
N LEU A 138 16.83 2.01 3.34
CA LEU A 138 16.00 1.80 4.51
C LEU A 138 16.88 1.23 5.63
N SER A 139 16.94 1.96 6.74
CA SER A 139 17.61 1.49 7.96
C SER A 139 16.58 1.35 9.07
N ILE A 140 16.00 0.16 9.18
CA ILE A 140 15.06 -0.18 10.25
C ILE A 140 15.60 -1.38 11.01
N ASN A 141 15.84 -1.20 12.30
CA ASN A 141 16.19 -2.30 13.21
C ASN A 141 14.92 -2.96 13.75
N LEU A 142 14.20 -3.69 12.88
CA LEU A 142 12.97 -4.39 13.20
C LEU A 142 12.89 -5.69 12.40
N ARG A 143 12.39 -6.76 13.02
CA ARG A 143 12.06 -8.00 12.31
C ARG A 143 10.64 -7.93 11.77
N PHE A 144 10.48 -8.20 10.49
CA PHE A 144 9.18 -8.26 9.82
C PHE A 144 8.66 -9.69 9.77
N ASP A 145 7.37 -9.84 10.06
CA ASP A 145 6.67 -11.13 9.99
C ASP A 145 6.07 -11.37 8.61
N ILE A 146 5.68 -10.28 7.92
CA ILE A 146 5.13 -10.30 6.56
C ILE A 146 5.81 -9.21 5.74
N ILE A 147 6.14 -9.54 4.50
CA ILE A 147 6.57 -8.56 3.49
C ILE A 147 5.53 -8.54 2.37
N TYR A 148 4.90 -7.39 2.16
CA TYR A 148 4.13 -7.08 0.96
C TYR A 148 5.08 -6.50 -0.07
N TYR A 149 5.52 -7.36 -0.98
CA TYR A 149 6.45 -6.96 -2.02
C TYR A 149 5.66 -6.47 -3.25
N ASP A 150 5.24 -5.20 -3.21
CA ASP A 150 4.39 -4.56 -4.22
C ASP A 150 5.18 -3.56 -5.09
N ALA A 151 6.34 -4.01 -5.57
CA ALA A 151 7.21 -3.23 -6.43
C ALA A 151 6.84 -3.44 -7.91
N PHE A 152 7.10 -2.42 -8.75
CA PHE A 152 7.05 -2.58 -10.20
C PHE A 152 7.89 -3.77 -10.66
N SER A 153 7.49 -4.39 -11.77
CA SER A 153 8.12 -5.61 -12.26
C SER A 153 9.64 -5.42 -12.46
N PRO A 154 10.46 -6.48 -12.29
CA PRO A 154 11.91 -6.37 -12.42
C PRO A 154 12.32 -5.70 -13.73
N LYS A 155 11.67 -6.06 -14.85
CA LYS A 155 11.88 -5.47 -16.17
C LYS A 155 11.73 -3.94 -16.21
N LYS A 156 11.03 -3.34 -15.25
CA LYS A 156 10.74 -1.89 -15.17
C LYS A 156 11.49 -1.19 -14.05
N ASP A 157 11.84 -1.90 -12.98
CA ASP A 157 12.68 -1.37 -11.89
C ASP A 157 13.67 -2.42 -11.35
N ASN A 158 14.64 -2.82 -12.18
CA ASN A 158 15.66 -3.81 -11.83
C ASN A 158 16.37 -3.52 -10.49
N LYS A 159 16.54 -2.23 -10.13
CA LYS A 159 17.25 -1.84 -8.91
C LYS A 159 16.51 -2.21 -7.64
N MET A 160 15.18 -2.35 -7.69
CA MET A 160 14.40 -2.77 -6.53
C MET A 160 14.59 -4.26 -6.22
N TRP A 161 14.97 -5.07 -7.21
CA TRP A 161 15.08 -6.53 -7.14
C TRP A 161 16.51 -7.06 -7.02
N SER A 162 17.48 -6.17 -6.76
CA SER A 162 18.92 -6.47 -6.64
C SER A 162 19.44 -6.18 -5.25
#